data_AF-A0A940KGL7-F1
#
_entry.id   AF-A0A940KGL7-F1
#
_cell.length_a   1.000
_cell.length_b   1.000
_cell.length_c   1.000
_cell.angle_alpha   90.00
_cell.angle_beta   90.00
_cell.angle_gamma   90.00
#
_symmetry.space_group_name_H-M   'P 1'
#
loop_
_entity.id
_entity.type
_entity.pdbx_description
1 polymer ?
#
loop_
_entity_poly.entity_id
_entity_poly.type
_entity_poly.pdbx_seq_one_letter_code
_entity_poly.pdbx_strand_id
1 'polypeptide(L)'
;EGGYYREAATLYIQHLKNNHAAANCYERGGLYHEAIAILDELGLHERSGDLYLKLGQKEKAKASFQTCVDGRLGDKNYLDAARLLNEKMEEPGEAQKVLLQGWQSSVNEENCLKKFADISLANKPDQLPEELKQLHQHQLNPHQQLSFLNVLEYVKKRSEKDPELQETVLDLTYEIVHERMEMKDHRALRRLPDFITGDKLLRADSSRYAIRLNQAKTATAKQAIVLDKEIVWKQAILKHHSFIVAGVRNNTVCLMRGNWKGQLESYFLAENIEPDIALEFFSEPFKDKPAYLVLYDSADQPGLVGKYMPKSRNFPEAVTVEMIRRSNNAAYTVLPDGTFATIGFTMEYLQIIILDEKGEEKSSFYVQHNNEKLVLGDLGKRLQFCNGYFFFSSEGHMVTVDLEGNSNFRDFGSEIIDFSILGANSNGNPMVVQTVNGFYLGTASDQVHFHATAFAVHFNAHQISWLNASHFALVGEKELRVFKIDNDQRPVQVKHIAARSKIIAVLPTVIFNECAIFEETGEISFHNHGD
;
A
#
# COMPACT_ATOMS: atom_id res chain seq x y z
N GLU A 1 65.59 6.67 -10.51
CA GLU A 1 66.38 7.03 -11.69
C GLU A 1 67.77 6.36 -11.72
N GLY A 2 67.90 5.07 -11.35
CA GLY A 2 69.20 4.38 -11.36
C GLY A 2 69.35 3.23 -12.36
N GLY A 3 68.27 2.61 -12.84
CA GLY A 3 68.32 1.50 -13.81
C GLY A 3 68.88 0.15 -13.28
N TYR A 4 69.55 0.13 -12.12
CA TYR A 4 70.13 -1.06 -11.47
C TYR A 4 69.09 -1.95 -10.78
N TYR A 5 68.12 -2.44 -11.55
CA TYR A 5 67.01 -3.23 -11.01
C TYR A 5 67.44 -4.62 -10.52
N ARG A 6 68.45 -5.23 -11.14
CA ARG A 6 68.95 -6.57 -10.78
C ARG A 6 69.72 -6.54 -9.46
N GLU A 7 70.56 -5.54 -9.28
CA GLU A 7 71.34 -5.30 -8.07
C GLU A 7 70.42 -4.93 -6.90
N ALA A 8 69.43 -4.05 -7.15
CA ALA A 8 68.41 -3.71 -6.16
C ALA A 8 67.61 -4.94 -5.72
N ALA A 9 67.20 -5.81 -6.66
CA ALA A 9 66.49 -7.04 -6.31
C ALA A 9 67.36 -8.00 -5.48
N THR A 10 68.65 -8.11 -5.79
CA THR A 10 69.60 -8.94 -5.01
C THR A 10 69.72 -8.44 -3.57
N LEU A 11 69.79 -7.11 -3.36
CA LEU A 11 69.78 -6.51 -2.04
C LEU A 11 68.49 -6.84 -1.26
N TYR A 12 67.33 -6.78 -1.94
CA TYR A 12 66.05 -7.13 -1.31
C TYR A 12 65.98 -8.59 -0.88
N ILE A 13 66.54 -9.52 -1.66
CA ILE A 13 66.56 -10.95 -1.31
C ILE A 13 67.54 -11.21 -0.16
N GLN A 14 68.80 -10.78 -0.32
CA GLN A 14 69.89 -11.21 0.57
C GLN A 14 69.91 -10.45 1.90
N HIS A 15 69.63 -9.15 1.90
CA HIS A 15 69.79 -8.30 3.08
C HIS A 15 68.47 -7.96 3.76
N LEU A 16 67.41 -7.74 2.97
CA LEU A 16 66.10 -7.35 3.50
C LEU A 16 65.10 -8.50 3.59
N LYS A 17 65.44 -9.67 3.04
CA LYS A 17 64.58 -10.87 2.96
C LYS A 17 63.16 -10.55 2.48
N ASN A 18 63.04 -9.61 1.55
CA ASN A 18 61.77 -9.11 1.05
C ASN A 18 61.59 -9.52 -0.42
N ASN A 19 61.07 -10.73 -0.60
CA ASN A 19 60.87 -11.33 -1.91
C ASN A 19 59.84 -10.56 -2.76
N HIS A 20 58.82 -9.93 -2.14
CA HIS A 20 57.86 -9.08 -2.87
C HIS A 20 58.54 -7.87 -3.52
N ALA A 21 59.41 -7.18 -2.77
CA ALA A 21 60.13 -6.02 -3.28
C ALA A 21 61.14 -6.43 -4.38
N ALA A 22 61.79 -7.58 -4.22
CA ALA A 22 62.68 -8.12 -5.24
C ALA A 22 61.95 -8.43 -6.57
N ALA A 23 60.80 -9.11 -6.51
CA ALA A 23 59.98 -9.40 -7.69
C ALA A 23 59.53 -8.11 -8.41
N ASN A 24 59.14 -7.08 -7.65
CA ASN A 24 58.81 -5.76 -8.22
C ASN A 24 60.00 -5.11 -8.93
N CYS A 25 61.20 -5.19 -8.35
CA CYS A 25 62.41 -4.67 -8.98
C CYS A 25 62.71 -5.40 -10.30
N TYR A 26 62.65 -6.73 -10.33
CA TYR A 26 62.83 -7.50 -11.56
C TYR A 26 61.78 -7.17 -12.63
N GLU A 27 60.51 -7.06 -12.26
CA GLU A 27 59.45 -6.66 -13.19
C GLU A 27 59.70 -5.28 -13.80
N ARG A 28 60.06 -4.29 -12.97
CA ARG A 28 60.37 -2.91 -13.44
C ARG A 28 61.63 -2.87 -14.31
N GLY A 29 62.55 -3.81 -14.13
CA GLY A 29 63.73 -3.99 -14.97
C GLY A 29 63.50 -4.78 -16.25
N GLY A 30 62.28 -5.26 -16.52
CA GLY A 30 61.98 -6.12 -17.68
C GLY A 30 62.54 -7.54 -17.57
N LEU A 31 63.06 -7.92 -16.40
CA LEU A 31 63.64 -9.24 -16.11
C LEU A 31 62.52 -10.19 -15.68
N TYR A 32 61.63 -10.51 -16.62
CA TYR A 32 60.39 -11.21 -16.30
C TYR A 32 60.58 -12.67 -15.86
N HIS A 33 61.59 -13.38 -16.38
CA HIS A 33 61.85 -14.76 -15.97
C HIS A 33 62.26 -14.85 -14.50
N GLU A 34 63.15 -13.96 -14.06
CA GLU A 34 63.58 -13.85 -12.67
C GLU A 34 62.44 -13.38 -11.76
N ALA A 35 61.60 -12.45 -12.23
CA ALA A 35 60.40 -12.03 -11.50
C ALA A 35 59.41 -13.18 -11.31
N ILE A 36 59.12 -13.96 -12.36
CA ILE A 36 58.17 -15.08 -12.32
C ILE A 36 58.63 -16.15 -11.32
N ALA A 37 59.91 -16.52 -11.32
CA ALA A 37 60.43 -17.52 -10.38
C ALA A 37 60.14 -17.15 -8.92
N ILE A 38 60.34 -15.88 -8.56
CA ILE A 38 60.04 -15.37 -7.21
C ILE A 38 58.54 -15.28 -6.96
N LEU A 39 57.76 -14.87 -7.95
CA LEU A 39 56.30 -14.78 -7.82
C LEU A 39 55.66 -16.15 -7.61
N ASP A 40 56.14 -17.19 -8.28
CA ASP A 40 55.65 -18.55 -8.12
C ASP A 40 56.00 -19.12 -6.73
N GLU A 41 57.20 -18.85 -6.21
CA GLU A 41 57.56 -19.19 -4.82
C GLU A 41 56.67 -18.48 -3.78
N LEU A 42 56.20 -17.27 -4.10
CA LEU A 42 55.29 -16.50 -3.26
C LEU A 42 53.82 -16.87 -3.45
N GLY A 43 53.49 -17.80 -4.36
CA GLY A 43 52.11 -18.17 -4.68
C GLY A 43 51.33 -17.08 -5.43
N LEU A 44 52.00 -16.09 -6.02
CA LEU A 44 51.39 -14.97 -6.75
C LEU A 44 51.13 -15.30 -8.23
N HIS A 45 50.44 -16.42 -8.48
CA HIS A 45 50.31 -17.00 -9.81
C HIS A 45 49.56 -16.13 -10.84
N GLU A 46 48.64 -15.26 -10.43
CA GLU A 46 47.97 -14.32 -11.37
C GLU A 46 48.98 -13.36 -11.98
N ARG A 47 49.89 -12.86 -11.14
CA ARG A 47 50.93 -11.93 -11.59
C ARG A 47 52.00 -12.65 -12.41
N SER A 48 52.33 -13.90 -12.09
CA SER A 48 53.15 -14.76 -12.96
C SER A 48 52.51 -14.94 -14.34
N GLY A 49 51.20 -15.22 -14.39
CA GLY A 49 50.44 -15.35 -15.64
C GLY A 49 50.48 -14.09 -16.50
N ASP A 50 50.31 -12.91 -15.88
CA ASP A 50 50.42 -11.61 -16.58
C ASP A 50 51.83 -11.40 -17.18
N LEU A 51 52.89 -11.80 -16.48
CA LEU A 51 54.24 -11.72 -17.02
C LEU A 51 54.48 -12.75 -18.13
N TYR A 52 53.93 -13.96 -18.04
CA TYR A 52 53.97 -14.93 -19.13
C TYR A 52 53.26 -14.43 -20.40
N LEU A 53 52.14 -13.70 -20.26
CA LEU A 53 51.49 -13.03 -21.39
C LEU A 53 52.39 -11.98 -22.04
N LYS A 54 53.08 -11.14 -21.23
CA LYS A 54 54.06 -10.16 -21.75
C LYS A 54 55.22 -10.83 -22.51
N LEU A 55 55.57 -12.07 -22.14
CA LEU A 55 56.58 -12.89 -22.82
C LEU A 55 56.04 -13.68 -24.02
N GLY A 56 54.75 -13.56 -24.34
CA GLY A 56 54.10 -14.32 -25.42
C GLY A 56 53.87 -15.81 -25.12
N GLN A 57 54.09 -16.26 -23.88
CA GLN A 57 54.00 -17.67 -23.47
C GLN A 57 52.58 -18.01 -23.01
N LYS A 58 51.62 -18.01 -23.94
CA LYS A 58 50.18 -18.17 -23.66
C LYS A 58 49.83 -19.44 -22.87
N GLU A 59 50.40 -20.60 -23.22
CA GLU A 59 50.13 -21.86 -22.53
C GLU A 59 50.56 -21.84 -21.05
N LYS A 60 51.73 -21.24 -20.77
CA LYS A 60 52.19 -21.10 -19.39
C LYS A 60 51.37 -20.08 -18.61
N ALA A 61 50.98 -18.98 -19.25
CA ALA A 61 50.06 -18.03 -18.65
C ALA A 61 48.73 -18.69 -18.27
N LYS A 62 48.16 -19.49 -19.19
CA LYS A 62 46.93 -20.25 -18.95
C LYS A 62 47.08 -21.22 -17.77
N ALA A 63 48.19 -21.96 -17.69
CA ALA A 63 48.46 -22.83 -16.55
C ALA A 63 48.57 -22.05 -15.23
N SER A 64 49.25 -20.90 -15.21
CA SER A 64 49.33 -20.04 -14.02
C SER A 64 47.97 -19.49 -13.60
N PHE A 65 47.13 -19.06 -14.55
CA PHE A 65 45.77 -18.60 -14.26
C PHE A 65 44.87 -19.73 -13.79
N GLN A 66 45.00 -20.95 -14.33
CA GLN A 66 44.24 -22.11 -13.88
C GLN A 66 44.54 -22.42 -12.40
N THR A 67 45.80 -22.36 -11.97
CA THR A 67 46.16 -22.51 -10.56
C THR A 67 45.47 -21.46 -9.67
N CYS A 68 45.35 -20.22 -10.15
CA CYS A 68 44.57 -19.19 -9.44
C CYS A 68 43.07 -19.53 -9.41
N VAL A 69 42.50 -19.94 -10.54
CA VAL A 69 41.08 -20.32 -10.63
C VAL A 69 40.80 -21.45 -9.64
N ASP A 70 41.61 -22.50 -9.62
CA ASP A 70 41.45 -23.65 -8.72
C ASP A 70 41.56 -23.22 -7.25
N GLY A 71 42.52 -22.35 -6.93
CA GLY A 71 42.65 -21.78 -5.58
C GLY A 71 41.42 -20.95 -5.17
N ARG A 72 40.93 -20.08 -6.07
CA ARG A 72 39.73 -19.26 -5.83
C ARG A 72 38.47 -20.10 -5.70
N LEU A 73 38.33 -21.17 -6.47
CA LEU A 73 37.24 -22.14 -6.33
C LEU A 73 37.32 -22.89 -5.00
N GLY A 74 38.52 -23.28 -4.56
CA GLY A 74 38.77 -23.83 -3.23
C GLY A 74 38.32 -22.89 -2.10
N ASP A 75 38.59 -21.60 -2.26
CA ASP A 75 38.15 -20.52 -1.35
C ASP A 75 36.67 -20.13 -1.53
N LYS A 76 35.94 -20.75 -2.47
CA LYS A 76 34.57 -20.39 -2.89
C LYS A 76 34.42 -18.94 -3.39
N ASN A 77 35.50 -18.33 -3.87
CA ASN A 77 35.49 -17.01 -4.51
C ASN A 77 35.16 -17.12 -6.01
N TYR A 78 33.91 -17.47 -6.30
CA TYR A 78 33.43 -17.68 -7.67
C TYR A 78 33.51 -16.43 -8.56
N LEU A 79 33.38 -15.23 -7.98
CA LEU A 79 33.44 -13.97 -8.73
C LEU A 79 34.84 -13.71 -9.29
N ASP A 80 35.88 -13.90 -8.48
CA ASP A 80 37.26 -13.69 -8.93
C ASP A 80 37.71 -14.81 -9.87
N ALA A 81 37.30 -16.06 -9.61
CA ALA A 81 37.52 -17.18 -10.54
C ALA A 81 36.91 -16.89 -11.93
N ALA A 82 35.65 -16.43 -11.97
CA ALA A 82 34.98 -16.08 -13.21
C ALA A 82 35.62 -14.86 -13.91
N ARG A 83 36.12 -13.87 -13.16
CA ARG A 83 36.89 -12.74 -13.71
C ARG A 83 38.15 -13.25 -14.42
N LEU A 84 38.92 -14.12 -13.80
CA LEU A 84 40.12 -14.71 -14.41
C LEU A 84 39.78 -15.47 -15.70
N LEU A 85 38.75 -16.33 -15.65
CA LEU A 85 38.30 -17.10 -16.82
C LEU A 85 37.86 -16.17 -17.97
N ASN A 86 37.06 -15.16 -17.67
CA ASN A 86 36.50 -14.27 -18.69
C ASN A 86 37.54 -13.26 -19.25
N GLU A 87 38.32 -12.62 -18.38
CA GLU A 87 39.19 -11.50 -18.76
C GLU A 87 40.63 -11.92 -19.09
N LYS A 88 41.17 -12.96 -18.41
CA LYS A 88 42.57 -13.39 -18.57
C LYS A 88 42.73 -14.61 -19.45
N MET A 89 41.74 -15.51 -19.42
CA MET A 89 41.76 -16.76 -20.20
C MET A 89 40.87 -16.71 -21.44
N GLU A 90 40.04 -15.67 -21.59
CA GLU A 90 39.10 -15.49 -22.73
C GLU A 90 38.11 -16.68 -22.86
N GLU A 91 37.69 -17.26 -21.73
CA GLU A 91 36.76 -18.40 -21.66
C GLU A 91 35.42 -18.01 -21.00
N PRO A 92 34.57 -17.20 -21.68
CA PRO A 92 33.31 -16.70 -21.10
C PRO A 92 32.32 -17.82 -20.75
N GLY A 93 32.31 -18.92 -21.51
CA GLY A 93 31.42 -20.06 -21.24
C GLY A 93 31.77 -20.81 -19.95
N GLU A 94 33.06 -20.96 -19.63
CA GLU A 94 33.49 -21.55 -18.36
C GLU A 94 33.27 -20.57 -17.19
N ALA A 95 33.49 -19.27 -17.42
CA ALA A 95 33.17 -18.24 -16.45
C ALA A 95 31.67 -18.27 -16.05
N GLN A 96 30.77 -18.40 -17.02
CA GLN A 96 29.33 -18.54 -16.79
C GLN A 96 28.98 -19.77 -15.94
N LYS A 97 29.59 -20.93 -16.21
CA LYS A 97 29.38 -22.14 -15.41
C LYS A 97 29.81 -21.96 -13.95
N VAL A 98 30.97 -21.32 -13.73
CA VAL A 98 31.47 -21.01 -12.38
C VAL A 98 30.51 -20.06 -11.64
N LEU A 99 29.97 -19.05 -12.32
CA LEU A 99 29.01 -18.11 -11.73
C LEU A 99 27.68 -18.80 -11.37
N LEU A 100 27.20 -19.71 -12.21
CA LEU A 100 26.02 -20.53 -11.91
C LEU A 100 26.25 -21.46 -10.72
N GLN A 101 27.45 -22.02 -10.56
CA GLN A 101 27.81 -22.78 -9.37
C GLN A 101 27.79 -21.90 -8.10
N GLY A 102 28.27 -20.65 -8.20
CA GLY A 102 28.17 -19.66 -7.12
C GLY A 102 26.72 -19.34 -6.73
N TRP A 103 25.85 -19.19 -7.73
CA TRP A 103 24.40 -19.03 -7.53
C TRP A 103 23.77 -20.23 -6.81
N GLN A 104 24.02 -21.45 -7.30
CA GLN A 104 23.46 -22.69 -6.76
C GLN A 104 23.94 -22.99 -5.33
N SER A 105 25.18 -22.59 -5.00
CA SER A 105 25.76 -22.78 -3.67
C SER A 105 25.43 -21.66 -2.67
N SER A 106 24.61 -20.67 -3.06
CA SER A 106 24.24 -19.50 -2.24
C SER A 106 25.44 -18.71 -1.70
N VAL A 107 26.51 -18.60 -2.49
CA VAL A 107 27.71 -17.80 -2.15
C VAL A 107 27.76 -16.58 -3.08
N ASN A 108 27.54 -15.39 -2.52
CA ASN A 108 27.45 -14.15 -3.31
C ASN A 108 26.51 -14.26 -4.52
N GLU A 109 25.41 -15.01 -4.36
CA GLU A 109 24.53 -15.47 -5.43
C GLU A 109 24.02 -14.34 -6.34
N GLU A 110 23.57 -13.22 -5.76
CA GLU A 110 23.09 -12.05 -6.53
C GLU A 110 24.18 -11.49 -7.45
N ASN A 111 25.40 -11.32 -6.93
CA ASN A 111 26.52 -10.78 -7.70
C ASN A 111 26.99 -11.77 -8.77
N CYS A 112 26.97 -13.07 -8.45
CA CYS A 112 27.33 -14.11 -9.41
C CYS A 112 26.38 -14.07 -10.61
N LEU A 113 25.08 -13.97 -10.34
CA LEU A 113 24.09 -13.98 -11.42
C LEU A 113 24.03 -12.65 -12.19
N LYS A 114 24.29 -11.50 -11.55
CA LYS A 114 24.49 -10.23 -12.27
C LYS A 114 25.68 -10.30 -13.23
N LYS A 115 26.80 -10.87 -12.79
CA LYS A 115 27.99 -11.02 -13.65
C LYS A 115 27.75 -12.05 -14.75
N PHE A 116 26.98 -13.10 -14.49
CA PHE A 116 26.54 -14.06 -15.51
C PHE A 116 25.75 -13.35 -16.60
N ALA A 117 24.75 -12.54 -16.21
CA ALA A 117 23.96 -11.76 -17.17
C ALA A 117 24.80 -10.74 -17.96
N ASP A 118 25.79 -10.11 -17.34
CA ASP A 118 26.73 -9.22 -18.06
C ASP A 118 27.50 -9.96 -19.16
N ILE A 119 27.97 -11.18 -18.87
CA ILE A 119 28.69 -12.01 -19.84
C ILE A 119 27.72 -12.49 -20.94
N SER A 120 26.50 -12.90 -20.60
CA SER A 120 25.48 -13.30 -21.59
C SER A 120 25.12 -12.13 -22.51
N LEU A 121 24.85 -10.93 -21.96
CA LEU A 121 24.53 -9.74 -22.76
C LEU A 121 25.67 -9.33 -23.70
N ALA A 122 26.93 -9.52 -23.31
CA ALA A 122 28.08 -9.15 -24.13
C ALA A 122 28.39 -10.14 -25.25
N ASN A 123 28.10 -11.44 -25.06
CA ASN A 123 28.53 -12.50 -25.97
C ASN A 123 27.38 -13.19 -26.72
N LYS A 124 26.24 -13.40 -26.06
CA LYS A 124 25.08 -14.17 -26.56
C LYS A 124 23.75 -13.62 -26.00
N PRO A 125 23.38 -12.36 -26.31
CA PRO A 125 22.19 -11.73 -25.75
C PRO A 125 20.90 -12.52 -26.04
N ASP A 126 20.79 -13.10 -27.25
CA ASP A 126 19.62 -13.87 -27.69
C ASP A 126 19.35 -15.14 -26.85
N GLN A 127 20.34 -15.64 -26.10
CA GLN A 127 20.19 -16.84 -25.26
C GLN A 127 19.76 -16.51 -23.83
N LEU A 128 19.96 -15.27 -23.38
CA LEU A 128 19.69 -14.86 -22.02
C LEU A 128 18.21 -15.03 -21.59
N PRO A 129 17.19 -14.72 -22.42
CA PRO A 129 15.79 -14.94 -22.04
C PRO A 129 15.52 -16.39 -21.64
N GLU A 130 16.01 -17.34 -22.43
CA GLU A 130 15.80 -18.77 -22.20
C GLU A 130 16.61 -19.26 -20.99
N GLU A 131 17.84 -18.78 -20.81
CA GLU A 131 18.66 -19.06 -19.62
C GLU A 131 17.96 -18.59 -18.33
N LEU A 132 17.33 -17.41 -18.33
CA LEU A 132 16.58 -16.88 -17.18
C LEU A 132 15.32 -17.71 -16.89
N LYS A 133 14.58 -18.12 -17.91
CA LYS A 133 13.40 -19.00 -17.76
C LYS A 133 13.80 -20.35 -17.16
N GLN A 134 14.88 -20.95 -17.65
CA GLN A 134 15.38 -22.23 -17.12
C GLN A 134 15.81 -22.11 -15.65
N LEU A 135 16.43 -20.99 -15.27
CA LEU A 135 16.81 -20.74 -13.88
C LEU A 135 15.59 -20.65 -12.95
N HIS A 136 14.51 -20.02 -13.41
CA HIS A 136 13.26 -19.94 -12.64
C HIS A 136 12.59 -21.32 -12.47
N GLN A 137 12.52 -22.11 -13.54
CA GLN A 137 11.88 -23.43 -13.56
C GLN A 137 12.49 -24.45 -12.60
N HIS A 138 13.77 -24.32 -12.23
CA HIS A 138 14.46 -25.24 -11.33
C HIS A 138 14.09 -25.08 -9.84
N GLN A 139 12.95 -24.42 -9.54
CA GLN A 139 12.45 -24.10 -8.19
C GLN A 139 13.47 -23.36 -7.33
N LEU A 140 13.38 -22.03 -7.35
CA LEU A 140 14.19 -21.16 -6.51
C LEU A 140 13.76 -21.25 -5.04
N ASN A 141 14.72 -21.31 -4.12
CA ASN A 141 14.38 -21.21 -2.70
C ASN A 141 13.91 -19.77 -2.33
N PRO A 142 13.22 -19.58 -1.18
CA PRO A 142 12.73 -18.25 -0.79
C PRO A 142 13.80 -17.19 -0.55
N HIS A 143 15.09 -17.51 -0.42
CA HIS A 143 16.13 -16.49 -0.39
C HIS A 143 16.50 -16.09 -1.83
N GLN A 144 16.76 -17.08 -2.66
CA GLN A 144 17.11 -16.95 -4.08
C GLN A 144 16.04 -16.20 -4.88
N GLN A 145 14.75 -16.38 -4.61
CA GLN A 145 13.70 -15.63 -5.31
C GLN A 145 13.83 -14.10 -5.17
N LEU A 146 14.25 -13.59 -3.99
CA LEU A 146 14.45 -12.13 -3.80
C LEU A 146 15.73 -11.66 -4.50
N SER A 147 16.81 -12.44 -4.41
CA SER A 147 18.06 -12.15 -5.14
C SER A 147 17.85 -12.20 -6.65
N PHE A 148 17.03 -13.11 -7.15
CA PHE A 148 16.68 -13.22 -8.56
C PHE A 148 15.88 -12.01 -9.04
N LEU A 149 14.92 -11.50 -8.24
CA LEU A 149 14.24 -10.22 -8.55
C LEU A 149 15.24 -9.05 -8.67
N ASN A 150 16.25 -8.96 -7.80
CA ASN A 150 17.27 -7.92 -7.91
C ASN A 150 18.10 -8.06 -9.21
N VAL A 151 18.33 -9.28 -9.67
CA VAL A 151 19.01 -9.57 -10.93
C VAL A 151 18.12 -9.21 -12.12
N LEU A 152 16.83 -9.56 -12.09
CA LEU A 152 15.87 -9.20 -13.14
C LEU A 152 15.76 -7.68 -13.30
N GLU A 153 15.71 -6.91 -12.21
CA GLU A 153 15.74 -5.45 -12.26
C GLU A 153 17.03 -4.92 -12.90
N TYR A 154 18.16 -5.54 -12.55
CA TYR A 154 19.46 -5.19 -13.12
C TYR A 154 19.51 -5.46 -14.62
N VAL A 155 19.05 -6.63 -15.07
CA VAL A 155 18.96 -7.00 -16.50
C VAL A 155 18.07 -5.99 -17.23
N LYS A 156 16.89 -5.69 -16.68
CA LYS A 156 15.94 -4.72 -17.23
C LYS A 156 16.60 -3.37 -17.56
N LYS A 157 17.36 -2.82 -16.61
CA LYS A 157 18.05 -1.52 -16.79
C LYS A 157 19.16 -1.58 -17.85
N ARG A 158 19.76 -2.75 -18.05
CA ARG A 158 20.87 -2.93 -18.99
C ARG A 158 20.38 -3.26 -20.41
N SER A 159 19.15 -3.76 -20.55
CA SER A 159 18.53 -4.15 -21.81
C SER A 159 17.30 -3.32 -22.20
N GLU A 160 17.25 -2.02 -21.87
CA GLU A 160 16.10 -1.14 -22.16
C GLU A 160 15.68 -1.10 -23.64
N LYS A 161 16.58 -1.45 -24.57
CA LYS A 161 16.34 -1.44 -26.01
C LYS A 161 15.92 -2.79 -26.61
N ASP A 162 15.81 -3.82 -25.78
CA ASP A 162 15.48 -5.19 -26.21
C ASP A 162 14.08 -5.58 -25.72
N PRO A 163 13.04 -5.46 -26.58
CA PRO A 163 11.66 -5.71 -26.16
C PRO A 163 11.39 -7.14 -25.70
N GLU A 164 12.03 -8.14 -26.32
CA GLU A 164 11.81 -9.57 -26.03
C GLU A 164 12.36 -9.93 -24.64
N LEU A 165 13.54 -9.41 -24.31
CA LEU A 165 14.12 -9.58 -22.98
C LEU A 165 13.34 -8.79 -21.91
N GLN A 166 12.81 -7.61 -22.23
CA GLN A 166 11.95 -6.84 -21.31
C GLN A 166 10.65 -7.59 -20.98
N GLU A 167 10.00 -8.18 -21.98
CA GLU A 167 8.79 -9.00 -21.79
C GLU A 167 9.09 -10.22 -20.91
N THR A 168 10.15 -10.96 -21.23
CA THR A 168 10.57 -12.12 -20.42
C THR A 168 10.87 -11.74 -18.96
N VAL A 169 11.56 -10.61 -18.73
CA VAL A 169 11.84 -10.12 -17.38
C VAL A 169 10.57 -9.76 -16.62
N LEU A 170 9.58 -9.18 -17.30
CA LEU A 170 8.31 -8.81 -16.71
C LEU A 170 7.47 -10.05 -16.34
N ASP A 171 7.39 -11.03 -17.23
CA ASP A 171 6.70 -12.31 -16.99
C ASP A 171 7.25 -13.03 -15.77
N LEU A 172 8.58 -13.21 -15.72
CA LEU A 172 9.25 -13.83 -14.57
C LEU A 172 9.02 -13.04 -13.28
N THR A 173 8.98 -11.70 -13.36
CA THR A 173 8.66 -10.87 -12.19
C THR A 173 7.25 -11.15 -11.67
N TYR A 174 6.26 -11.27 -12.55
CA TYR A 174 4.89 -11.58 -12.13
C TYR A 174 4.79 -12.97 -11.50
N GLU A 175 5.43 -13.98 -12.09
CA GLU A 175 5.46 -15.34 -11.55
C GLU A 175 6.03 -15.35 -10.13
N ILE A 176 7.20 -14.74 -9.92
CA ILE A 176 7.84 -14.69 -8.61
C ILE A 176 6.99 -13.90 -7.61
N VAL A 177 6.45 -12.75 -8.01
CA VAL A 177 5.59 -11.97 -7.12
C VAL A 177 4.36 -12.78 -6.73
N HIS A 178 3.73 -13.51 -7.65
CA HIS A 178 2.60 -14.38 -7.38
C HIS A 178 2.95 -15.50 -6.39
N GLU A 179 4.00 -16.27 -6.66
CA GLU A 179 4.46 -17.35 -5.76
C GLU A 179 4.77 -16.83 -4.34
N ARG A 180 5.39 -15.66 -4.25
CA ARG A 180 5.74 -15.03 -2.97
C ARG A 180 4.52 -14.56 -2.19
N MET A 181 3.50 -14.09 -2.90
CA MET A 181 2.24 -13.67 -2.32
C MET A 181 1.48 -14.87 -1.75
N GLU A 182 1.48 -16.02 -2.44
CA GLU A 182 0.96 -17.30 -1.91
C GLU A 182 1.70 -17.71 -0.63
N MET A 183 3.01 -17.49 -0.57
CA MET A 183 3.84 -17.73 0.63
C MET A 183 3.71 -16.64 1.72
N LYS A 184 2.79 -15.68 1.59
CA LYS A 184 2.57 -14.55 2.53
C LYS A 184 3.81 -13.67 2.75
N ASP A 185 4.70 -13.61 1.77
CA ASP A 185 5.88 -12.73 1.74
C ASP A 185 5.68 -11.55 0.78
N HIS A 186 5.18 -10.46 1.34
CA HIS A 186 4.80 -9.25 0.61
C HIS A 186 5.99 -8.35 0.22
N ARG A 187 7.24 -8.75 0.51
CA ARG A 187 8.43 -7.97 0.14
C ARG A 187 8.61 -7.88 -1.37
N ALA A 188 8.28 -8.96 -2.08
CA ALA A 188 8.33 -9.02 -3.53
C ALA A 188 7.32 -8.04 -4.18
N LEU A 189 6.12 -7.89 -3.61
CA LEU A 189 5.10 -6.96 -4.15
C LEU A 189 5.60 -5.51 -4.19
N ARG A 190 6.42 -5.08 -3.22
CA ARG A 190 6.99 -3.72 -3.20
C ARG A 190 7.98 -3.46 -4.34
N ARG A 191 8.51 -4.52 -4.97
CA ARG A 191 9.46 -4.45 -6.07
C ARG A 191 8.77 -4.29 -7.43
N LEU A 192 7.52 -4.77 -7.56
CA LEU A 192 6.75 -4.75 -8.81
C LEU A 192 6.71 -3.37 -9.52
N PRO A 193 6.56 -2.23 -8.81
CA PRO A 193 6.56 -0.91 -9.45
C PRO A 193 7.88 -0.53 -10.14
N ASP A 194 9.00 -1.19 -9.83
CA ASP A 194 10.28 -0.94 -10.50
C ASP A 194 10.31 -1.60 -11.91
N PHE A 195 9.43 -2.57 -12.14
CA PHE A 195 9.30 -3.31 -13.39
C PHE A 195 8.22 -2.74 -14.33
N ILE A 196 7.24 -2.00 -13.81
CA ILE A 196 6.14 -1.46 -14.62
C ILE A 196 6.26 0.07 -14.71
N THR A 197 6.76 0.56 -15.84
CA THR A 197 6.89 1.99 -16.11
C THR A 197 5.63 2.51 -16.82
N GLY A 198 4.71 3.11 -16.08
CA GLY A 198 3.49 3.71 -16.65
C GLY A 198 2.36 3.87 -15.65
N ASP A 199 2.31 3.00 -14.65
CA ASP A 199 1.30 3.04 -13.59
C ASP A 199 1.81 3.84 -12.37
N LYS A 200 1.32 5.08 -12.24
CA LYS A 200 1.67 5.96 -11.12
C LYS A 200 1.04 5.51 -9.79
N LEU A 201 -0.04 4.73 -9.84
CA LEU A 201 -0.78 4.28 -8.66
C LEU A 201 -0.21 3.00 -8.09
N LEU A 202 0.38 2.15 -8.94
CA LEU A 202 0.94 0.85 -8.54
C LEU A 202 1.88 0.94 -7.33
N ARG A 203 2.83 1.89 -7.31
CA ARG A 203 3.74 2.05 -6.17
C ARG A 203 3.00 2.39 -4.87
N ALA A 204 1.97 3.22 -4.95
CA ALA A 204 1.12 3.54 -3.80
C ALA A 204 0.31 2.31 -3.37
N ASP A 205 -0.25 1.55 -4.30
CA ASP A 205 -1.07 0.36 -4.03
C ASP A 205 -0.28 -0.80 -3.44
N SER A 206 0.87 -1.15 -4.04
CA SER A 206 1.78 -2.17 -3.51
C SER A 206 2.22 -1.83 -2.09
N SER A 207 2.51 -0.55 -1.83
CA SER A 207 2.92 -0.06 -0.52
C SER A 207 1.76 -0.10 0.48
N ARG A 208 0.57 0.38 0.09
CA ARG A 208 -0.66 0.33 0.91
C ARG A 208 -0.98 -1.10 1.32
N TYR A 209 -0.94 -2.03 0.37
CA TYR A 209 -1.21 -3.45 0.59
C TYR A 209 -0.17 -4.10 1.52
N ALA A 210 1.14 -3.87 1.28
CA ALA A 210 2.20 -4.45 2.10
C ALA A 210 2.28 -3.86 3.52
N ILE A 211 1.95 -2.58 3.69
CA ILE A 211 1.88 -1.93 5.01
C ILE A 211 0.70 -2.49 5.81
N ARG A 212 -0.47 -2.66 5.17
CA ARG A 212 -1.66 -3.29 5.78
C ARG A 212 -1.34 -4.68 6.35
N LEU A 213 -0.57 -5.49 5.61
CA LEU A 213 -0.24 -6.86 6.03
C LEU A 213 0.85 -6.95 7.11
N ASN A 214 1.82 -6.02 7.12
CA ASN A 214 2.84 -5.97 8.18
C ASN A 214 2.30 -5.41 9.51
N GLN A 215 1.33 -4.49 9.45
CA GLN A 215 0.62 -4.01 10.64
C GLN A 215 -0.26 -5.11 11.25
N ALA A 216 -0.76 -6.06 10.44
CA ALA A 216 -1.44 -7.26 10.95
C ALA A 216 -0.51 -8.22 11.72
N LYS A 217 0.78 -8.31 11.38
CA LYS A 217 1.75 -9.20 12.06
C LYS A 217 2.24 -8.67 13.42
N THR A 218 2.20 -7.36 13.66
CA THR A 218 2.69 -6.74 14.91
C THR A 218 1.61 -6.54 15.98
N ALA A 219 0.36 -6.91 15.70
CA ALA A 219 -0.75 -6.87 16.64
C ALA A 219 -0.84 -8.12 17.56
N THR A 220 0.30 -8.68 17.95
CA THR A 220 0.38 -9.82 18.89
C THR A 220 0.69 -9.34 20.30
N ALA A 221 -0.27 -8.57 20.83
CA ALA A 221 -0.64 -8.47 22.24
C ALA A 221 -1.85 -7.51 22.25
N LYS A 222 -3.09 -8.04 22.17
CA LYS A 222 -4.31 -7.21 22.21
C LYS A 222 -4.40 -6.56 23.60
N GLN A 223 -3.77 -5.40 23.77
CA GLN A 223 -4.14 -4.50 24.84
C GLN A 223 -5.59 -4.10 24.61
N ALA A 224 -6.45 -4.35 25.61
CA ALA A 224 -7.83 -3.89 25.56
C ALA A 224 -7.82 -2.36 25.51
N ILE A 225 -8.22 -1.80 24.36
CA ILE A 225 -8.43 -0.36 24.23
C ILE A 225 -9.77 -0.06 24.89
N VAL A 226 -9.76 0.74 25.95
CA VAL A 226 -10.97 1.16 26.65
C VAL A 226 -10.96 2.67 26.67
N LEU A 227 -12.03 3.28 26.17
CA LEU A 227 -12.22 4.73 26.22
C LEU A 227 -12.66 5.14 27.62
N ASP A 228 -12.62 6.44 27.88
CA ASP A 228 -13.11 7.01 29.14
C ASP A 228 -14.60 6.64 29.33
N LYS A 229 -14.90 5.97 30.44
CA LYS A 229 -16.24 5.46 30.78
C LYS A 229 -17.17 6.54 31.31
N GLU A 230 -16.63 7.70 31.68
CA GLU A 230 -17.42 8.86 32.09
C GLU A 230 -17.98 9.63 30.89
N ILE A 231 -17.54 9.30 29.68
CA ILE A 231 -17.99 9.93 28.44
C ILE A 231 -19.02 9.02 27.78
N VAL A 232 -20.17 9.58 27.45
CA VAL A 232 -21.18 8.92 26.62
C VAL A 232 -20.77 9.11 25.17
N TRP A 233 -20.17 8.08 24.58
CA TRP A 233 -19.66 8.14 23.21
C TRP A 233 -20.81 8.07 22.21
N LYS A 234 -20.74 8.84 21.12
CA LYS A 234 -21.86 8.96 20.16
C LYS A 234 -21.50 8.51 18.75
N GLN A 235 -20.26 8.76 18.30
CA GLN A 235 -19.81 8.35 16.96
C GLN A 235 -18.29 8.20 16.92
N ALA A 236 -17.80 7.39 15.98
CA ALA A 236 -16.39 7.30 15.64
C ALA A 236 -16.18 7.30 14.12
N ILE A 237 -15.02 7.76 13.68
CA ILE A 237 -14.57 7.69 12.28
C ILE A 237 -13.12 7.24 12.20
N LEU A 238 -12.79 6.55 11.11
CA LEU A 238 -11.42 6.24 10.76
C LEU A 238 -10.79 7.43 10.02
N LYS A 239 -9.62 7.88 10.48
CA LYS A 239 -8.82 8.89 9.81
C LYS A 239 -7.37 8.41 9.77
N HIS A 240 -6.93 8.05 8.56
CA HIS A 240 -5.62 7.43 8.29
C HIS A 240 -5.43 6.08 9.01
N HIS A 241 -4.47 6.00 9.93
CA HIS A 241 -4.19 4.83 10.77
C HIS A 241 -4.65 5.03 12.22
N SER A 242 -5.43 6.08 12.47
CA SER A 242 -6.03 6.42 13.76
C SER A 242 -7.55 6.45 13.65
N PHE A 243 -8.22 6.39 14.78
CA PHE A 243 -9.64 6.66 14.88
C PHE A 243 -9.85 7.93 15.71
N ILE A 244 -10.95 8.62 15.41
CA ILE A 244 -11.44 9.74 16.19
C ILE A 244 -12.80 9.35 16.74
N VAL A 245 -13.03 9.55 18.02
CA VAL A 245 -14.32 9.30 18.67
C VAL A 245 -14.81 10.59 19.29
N ALA A 246 -16.10 10.87 19.16
CA ALA A 246 -16.78 12.01 19.76
C ALA A 246 -17.83 11.52 20.76
N GLY A 247 -17.93 12.23 21.89
CA GLY A 247 -18.88 11.92 22.94
C GLY A 247 -19.17 13.15 23.80
N VAL A 248 -20.06 12.97 24.78
CA VAL A 248 -20.48 14.05 25.68
C VAL A 248 -20.20 13.64 27.12
N ARG A 249 -19.61 14.55 27.90
CA ARG A 249 -19.43 14.42 29.35
C ARG A 249 -19.77 15.74 30.00
N ASN A 250 -20.69 15.73 30.98
CA ASN A 250 -21.09 16.93 31.72
C ASN A 250 -21.43 18.12 30.80
N ASN A 251 -22.20 17.88 29.74
CA ASN A 251 -22.56 18.89 28.73
C ASN A 251 -21.35 19.48 27.96
N THR A 252 -20.23 18.74 27.92
CA THR A 252 -19.05 19.09 27.14
C THR A 252 -18.81 18.09 26.02
N VAL A 253 -18.67 18.56 24.78
CA VAL A 253 -18.24 17.71 23.67
C VAL A 253 -16.77 17.38 23.83
N CYS A 254 -16.50 16.08 23.86
CA CYS A 254 -15.18 15.48 24.00
C CYS A 254 -14.80 14.78 22.71
N LEU A 255 -13.58 15.01 22.26
CA LEU A 255 -12.93 14.25 21.20
C LEU A 255 -11.82 13.40 21.79
N MET A 256 -11.66 12.19 21.24
CA MET A 256 -10.50 11.37 21.50
C MET A 256 -9.89 10.87 20.20
N ARG A 257 -8.58 11.03 20.07
CA ARG A 257 -7.79 10.42 19.01
C ARG A 257 -7.11 9.17 19.55
N GLY A 258 -7.32 8.04 18.90
CA GLY A 258 -6.74 6.76 19.29
C GLY A 258 -6.06 6.03 18.14
N ASN A 259 -5.09 5.17 18.47
CA ASN A 259 -4.52 4.23 17.51
C ASN A 259 -4.74 2.79 17.95
N TRP A 260 -4.57 1.86 17.02
CA TRP A 260 -4.78 0.42 17.28
C TRP A 260 -3.73 -0.22 18.20
N LYS A 261 -2.77 0.56 18.70
CA LYS A 261 -1.80 0.16 19.75
C LYS A 261 -2.25 0.57 21.16
N GLY A 262 -3.45 1.14 21.30
CA GLY A 262 -4.01 1.57 22.58
C GLY A 262 -3.51 2.92 23.10
N GLN A 263 -2.82 3.71 22.27
CA GLN A 263 -2.47 5.09 22.64
C GLN A 263 -3.67 6.00 22.38
N LEU A 264 -4.00 6.84 23.36
CA LEU A 264 -5.15 7.73 23.35
C LEU A 264 -4.73 9.17 23.70
N GLU A 265 -5.29 10.15 23.01
CA GLU A 265 -5.17 11.58 23.31
C GLU A 265 -6.56 12.22 23.36
N SER A 266 -6.89 12.89 24.47
CA SER A 266 -8.20 13.50 24.72
C SER A 266 -8.20 15.01 24.50
N TYR A 267 -9.29 15.53 23.98
CA TYR A 267 -9.50 16.94 23.70
C TYR A 267 -10.93 17.34 24.07
N PHE A 268 -11.10 18.53 24.65
CA PHE A 268 -12.40 19.11 25.00
C PHE A 268 -12.65 20.31 24.09
N LEU A 269 -13.87 20.43 23.57
CA LEU A 269 -14.20 21.39 22.50
C LEU A 269 -15.12 22.51 22.93
N ALA A 270 -16.26 22.17 23.52
CA ALA A 270 -17.34 23.11 23.79
C ALA A 270 -18.11 22.68 25.03
N GLU A 271 -18.51 23.65 25.85
CA GLU A 271 -19.23 23.47 27.12
C GLU A 271 -20.68 23.95 26.97
N ASN A 272 -21.57 23.49 27.87
CA ASN A 272 -23.01 23.80 27.90
C ASN A 272 -23.84 23.26 26.72
N ILE A 273 -23.41 22.14 26.15
CA ILE A 273 -24.14 21.45 25.08
C ILE A 273 -25.26 20.58 25.66
N GLU A 274 -26.40 20.50 24.96
CA GLU A 274 -27.49 19.61 25.36
C GLU A 274 -27.04 18.14 25.43
N PRO A 275 -27.46 17.38 26.46
CA PRO A 275 -27.02 15.99 26.65
C PRO A 275 -27.30 15.06 25.45
N ASP A 276 -28.38 15.34 24.72
CA ASP A 276 -28.90 14.51 23.62
C ASP A 276 -28.50 15.03 22.23
N ILE A 277 -27.47 15.86 22.14
CA ILE A 277 -26.96 16.33 20.85
C ILE A 277 -26.58 15.14 19.95
N ALA A 278 -27.08 15.15 18.71
CA ALA A 278 -26.59 14.22 17.70
C ALA A 278 -25.22 14.70 17.22
N LEU A 279 -24.28 13.76 17.14
CA LEU A 279 -22.91 13.99 16.66
C LEU A 279 -22.70 13.10 15.44
N GLU A 280 -22.39 13.69 14.28
CA GLU A 280 -22.11 12.91 13.08
C GLU A 280 -20.77 13.30 12.47
N PHE A 281 -19.88 12.32 12.34
CA PHE A 281 -18.66 12.50 11.58
C PHE A 281 -18.90 12.25 10.10
N PHE A 282 -18.25 13.07 9.27
CA PHE A 282 -18.07 12.79 7.87
C PHE A 282 -16.66 13.24 7.45
N SER A 283 -16.02 12.50 6.55
CA SER A 283 -14.68 12.83 6.07
C SER A 283 -14.43 12.19 4.72
N GLU A 284 -13.64 12.84 3.86
CA GLU A 284 -13.13 12.20 2.66
C GLU A 284 -12.00 11.20 2.93
N PRO A 285 -11.79 10.24 2.01
CA PRO A 285 -10.65 9.33 2.04
C PRO A 285 -9.30 10.01 1.76
N PHE A 286 -9.25 11.31 1.41
CA PHE A 286 -7.99 11.98 1.07
C PHE A 286 -7.18 12.42 2.29
N LYS A 287 -5.87 12.31 2.13
CA LYS A 287 -4.88 12.35 3.21
C LYS A 287 -4.73 13.72 3.88
N ASP A 288 -4.94 14.81 3.15
CA ASP A 288 -4.55 16.15 3.62
C ASP A 288 -5.74 17.02 4.06
N LYS A 289 -6.96 16.47 4.05
CA LYS A 289 -8.18 17.21 4.40
C LYS A 289 -8.62 16.96 5.85
N PRO A 290 -9.32 17.92 6.50
CA PRO A 290 -9.87 17.74 7.84
C PRO A 290 -10.82 16.53 7.95
N ALA A 291 -11.11 16.12 9.18
CA ALA A 291 -12.34 15.42 9.48
C ALA A 291 -13.38 16.47 9.90
N TYR A 292 -14.66 16.21 9.61
CA TYR A 292 -15.73 17.14 9.92
C TYR A 292 -16.68 16.50 10.92
N LEU A 293 -17.02 17.24 11.96
CA LEU A 293 -18.01 16.86 12.96
C LEU A 293 -19.22 17.79 12.83
N VAL A 294 -20.36 17.24 12.42
CA VAL A 294 -21.63 17.98 12.44
C VAL A 294 -22.21 17.90 13.84
N LEU A 295 -22.59 19.07 14.34
CA LEU A 295 -23.35 19.25 15.57
C LEU A 295 -24.79 19.62 15.21
N TYR A 296 -25.73 18.78 15.62
CA TYR A 296 -27.16 19.02 15.47
C TYR A 296 -27.66 19.82 16.68
N ASP A 297 -27.51 21.14 16.63
CA ASP A 297 -27.97 22.03 17.70
C ASP A 297 -29.37 22.59 17.38
N SER A 298 -30.22 22.68 18.40
CA SER A 298 -31.56 23.27 18.36
C SER A 298 -31.57 24.78 18.70
N ALA A 299 -30.48 25.33 19.24
CA ALA A 299 -30.41 26.71 19.73
C ALA A 299 -29.18 27.50 19.22
N ASP A 300 -29.28 28.83 19.22
CA ASP A 300 -28.17 29.76 18.93
C ASP A 300 -27.17 29.81 20.09
N GLN A 301 -26.26 28.83 20.15
CA GLN A 301 -25.08 28.91 21.03
C GLN A 301 -23.86 29.48 20.28
N PRO A 302 -23.15 30.48 20.86
CA PRO A 302 -21.96 31.05 20.25
C PRO A 302 -20.72 30.14 20.39
N GLY A 303 -19.97 29.98 19.29
CA GLY A 303 -18.52 29.74 19.35
C GLY A 303 -18.00 28.29 19.22
N LEU A 304 -18.58 27.47 18.35
CA LEU A 304 -18.02 26.15 18.04
C LEU A 304 -16.76 26.29 17.17
N VAL A 305 -15.56 26.17 17.77
CA VAL A 305 -14.27 26.25 17.06
C VAL A 305 -13.69 24.85 16.87
N GLY A 306 -13.36 24.49 15.63
CA GLY A 306 -12.69 23.23 15.31
C GLY A 306 -11.39 22.99 16.10
N LYS A 307 -10.93 21.73 16.14
CA LYS A 307 -9.76 21.31 16.90
C LYS A 307 -8.63 20.86 16.00
N TYR A 308 -7.48 21.50 16.15
CA TYR A 308 -6.22 21.00 15.62
C TYR A 308 -5.55 20.03 16.61
N MET A 309 -5.25 18.82 16.14
CA MET A 309 -4.54 17.76 16.87
C MET A 309 -3.15 17.60 16.25
N PRO A 310 -2.07 18.07 16.91
CA PRO A 310 -0.74 18.08 16.32
C PRO A 310 -0.15 16.67 16.15
N LYS A 311 0.93 16.60 15.38
CA LYS A 311 1.79 15.40 15.33
C LYS A 311 2.37 15.13 16.72
N SER A 312 2.41 13.87 17.13
CA SER A 312 3.05 13.42 18.35
C SER A 312 3.83 12.13 18.11
N ARG A 313 4.57 11.67 19.12
CA ARG A 313 5.33 10.41 19.04
C ARG A 313 4.46 9.21 18.61
N ASN A 314 3.19 9.22 19.01
CA ASN A 314 2.24 8.13 18.76
C ASN A 314 1.34 8.37 17.53
N PHE A 315 1.33 9.60 17.01
CA PHE A 315 0.49 10.05 15.91
C PHE A 315 1.32 10.88 14.92
N PRO A 316 1.88 10.26 13.87
CA PRO A 316 2.80 10.93 12.95
C PRO A 316 2.13 11.97 12.03
N GLU A 317 0.80 11.99 12.01
CA GLU A 317 -0.01 12.86 11.16
C GLU A 317 -0.86 13.78 12.03
N ALA A 318 -0.93 15.05 11.65
CA ALA A 318 -1.80 16.01 12.28
C ALA A 318 -3.21 15.83 11.74
N VAL A 319 -4.21 16.09 12.59
CA VAL A 319 -5.61 15.99 12.22
C VAL A 319 -6.33 17.24 12.68
N THR A 320 -7.09 17.85 11.78
CA THR A 320 -8.03 18.91 12.15
C THR A 320 -9.43 18.32 12.16
N VAL A 321 -10.18 18.56 13.23
CA VAL A 321 -11.62 18.31 13.28
C VAL A 321 -12.34 19.65 13.22
N GLU A 322 -12.98 19.94 12.10
CA GLU A 322 -13.79 21.16 11.97
C GLU A 322 -15.23 20.87 12.40
N MET A 323 -15.86 21.87 13.01
CA MET A 323 -17.24 21.76 13.47
C MET A 323 -18.14 22.52 12.52
N ILE A 324 -19.15 21.83 12.01
CA ILE A 324 -20.16 22.41 11.13
C ILE A 324 -21.50 22.40 11.85
N ARG A 325 -22.17 23.55 11.84
CA ARG A 325 -23.53 23.69 12.33
C ARG A 325 -24.50 23.35 11.20
N ARG A 326 -25.44 22.46 11.47
CA ARG A 326 -26.55 22.16 10.54
C ARG A 326 -27.70 23.14 10.80
N SER A 327 -28.06 23.95 9.81
CA SER A 327 -29.33 24.66 9.78
C SER A 327 -30.34 23.83 8.98
N ASN A 328 -31.54 23.61 9.52
CA ASN A 328 -32.72 23.04 8.85
C ASN A 328 -32.50 21.83 7.93
N ASN A 329 -32.59 20.60 8.43
CA ASN A 329 -32.69 19.34 7.68
C ASN A 329 -31.70 19.10 6.53
N ALA A 330 -30.70 19.96 6.31
CA ALA A 330 -29.84 19.93 5.13
C ALA A 330 -28.72 18.90 5.30
N ALA A 331 -28.68 17.88 4.44
CA ALA A 331 -27.64 16.86 4.50
C ALA A 331 -26.36 17.34 3.82
N TYR A 332 -25.20 16.95 4.34
CA TYR A 332 -23.89 17.40 3.85
C TYR A 332 -23.08 16.27 3.23
N THR A 333 -22.27 16.59 2.23
CA THR A 333 -21.19 15.75 1.71
C THR A 333 -19.95 16.60 1.45
N VAL A 334 -18.78 15.97 1.47
CA VAL A 334 -17.54 16.61 0.98
C VAL A 334 -17.33 16.23 -0.48
N LEU A 335 -16.77 17.14 -1.26
CA LEU A 335 -16.39 16.96 -2.66
C LEU A 335 -14.88 16.73 -2.81
N PRO A 336 -14.41 16.11 -3.91
CA PRO A 336 -13.00 15.75 -4.09
C PRO A 336 -12.00 16.91 -4.06
N ASP A 337 -12.45 18.14 -4.31
CA ASP A 337 -11.62 19.35 -4.20
C ASP A 337 -11.52 19.88 -2.74
N GLY A 338 -12.26 19.25 -1.82
CA GLY A 338 -12.37 19.59 -0.40
C GLY A 338 -13.44 20.62 -0.08
N THR A 339 -14.21 21.08 -1.07
CA THR A 339 -15.43 21.88 -0.81
C THR A 339 -16.54 20.99 -0.26
N PHE A 340 -17.62 21.60 0.22
CA PHE A 340 -18.79 20.86 0.69
C PHE A 340 -19.95 21.08 -0.24
N ALA A 341 -20.86 20.13 -0.25
CA ALA A 341 -22.20 20.34 -0.79
C ALA A 341 -23.22 20.10 0.30
N THR A 342 -24.27 20.90 0.29
CA THR A 342 -25.46 20.68 1.09
C THR A 342 -26.70 20.72 0.21
N ILE A 343 -27.76 20.04 0.63
CA ILE A 343 -29.04 19.99 -0.07
C ILE A 343 -30.13 20.64 0.78
N GLY A 344 -30.93 21.50 0.17
CA GLY A 344 -32.00 22.20 0.88
C GLY A 344 -32.99 22.87 -0.07
N PHE A 345 -33.89 23.67 0.50
CA PHE A 345 -34.97 24.33 -0.24
C PHE A 345 -34.76 25.84 -0.32
N THR A 346 -34.89 26.38 -1.52
CA THR A 346 -34.88 27.83 -1.79
C THR A 346 -36.14 28.19 -2.58
N MET A 347 -37.00 29.03 -2.00
CA MET A 347 -38.31 29.40 -2.59
C MET A 347 -39.10 28.16 -3.06
N GLU A 348 -39.20 27.14 -2.20
CA GLU A 348 -39.90 25.85 -2.44
C GLU A 348 -39.20 24.87 -3.41
N TYR A 349 -38.15 25.28 -4.13
CA TYR A 349 -37.41 24.39 -5.02
C TYR A 349 -36.20 23.76 -4.36
N LEU A 350 -35.94 22.51 -4.71
CA LEU A 350 -34.76 21.79 -4.24
C LEU A 350 -33.48 22.34 -4.91
N GLN A 351 -32.46 22.56 -4.10
CA GLN A 351 -31.19 23.12 -4.52
C GLN A 351 -30.03 22.38 -3.87
N ILE A 352 -28.97 22.16 -4.65
CA ILE A 352 -27.66 21.76 -4.14
C ILE A 352 -26.80 23.02 -4.07
N ILE A 353 -26.24 23.26 -2.90
CA ILE A 353 -25.43 24.44 -2.59
C ILE A 353 -24.01 23.96 -2.31
N ILE A 354 -23.05 24.47 -3.08
CA ILE A 354 -21.62 24.22 -2.91
C ILE A 354 -21.05 25.30 -2.02
N LEU A 355 -20.42 24.88 -0.93
CA LEU A 355 -19.83 25.72 0.09
C LEU A 355 -18.30 25.61 0.06
N ASP A 356 -17.61 26.71 0.29
CA ASP A 356 -16.16 26.71 0.47
C ASP A 356 -15.73 26.12 1.84
N GLU A 357 -14.42 26.10 2.11
CA GLU A 357 -13.86 25.58 3.37
C GLU A 357 -14.33 26.38 4.61
N LYS A 358 -14.91 27.56 4.44
CA LYS A 358 -15.46 28.39 5.53
C LYS A 358 -16.97 28.25 5.68
N GLY A 359 -17.62 27.46 4.83
CA GLY A 359 -19.07 27.32 4.79
C GLY A 359 -19.79 28.43 4.04
N GLU A 360 -19.07 29.26 3.26
CA GLU A 360 -19.67 30.32 2.44
C GLU A 360 -20.12 29.74 1.08
N GLU A 361 -21.27 30.16 0.58
CA GLU A 361 -21.79 29.71 -0.72
C GLU A 361 -20.86 30.16 -1.87
N LYS A 362 -20.28 29.18 -2.56
CA LYS A 362 -19.45 29.38 -3.75
C LYS A 362 -20.29 29.34 -5.03
N SER A 363 -21.24 28.42 -5.08
CA SER A 363 -22.17 28.24 -6.19
C SER A 363 -23.35 27.38 -5.77
N SER A 364 -24.43 27.43 -6.52
CA SER A 364 -25.59 26.58 -6.27
C SER A 364 -26.37 26.33 -7.56
N PHE A 365 -27.11 25.22 -7.60
CA PHE A 365 -27.93 24.86 -8.75
C PHE A 365 -29.19 24.13 -8.31
N TYR A 366 -30.28 24.38 -9.04
CA TYR A 366 -31.57 23.74 -8.79
C TYR A 366 -31.54 22.31 -9.30
N VAL A 367 -32.12 21.41 -8.51
CA VAL A 367 -32.35 20.03 -8.97
C VAL A 367 -33.54 20.03 -9.93
N GLN A 368 -33.36 19.41 -11.08
CA GLN A 368 -34.29 19.44 -12.20
C GLN A 368 -34.55 18.04 -12.74
N HIS A 369 -35.75 17.80 -13.22
CA HIS A 369 -36.10 16.59 -13.97
C HIS A 369 -36.88 17.00 -15.23
N ASN A 370 -36.45 16.50 -16.40
CA ASN A 370 -37.05 16.88 -17.69
C ASN A 370 -37.16 18.41 -17.89
N ASN A 371 -36.13 19.16 -17.47
CA ASN A 371 -36.05 20.64 -17.51
C ASN A 371 -37.04 21.39 -16.60
N GLU A 372 -37.69 20.71 -15.66
CA GLU A 372 -38.53 21.33 -14.63
C GLU A 372 -37.83 21.27 -13.28
N LYS A 373 -37.87 22.38 -12.53
CA LYS A 373 -37.33 22.42 -11.17
C LYS A 373 -38.16 21.54 -10.24
N LEU A 374 -37.49 20.77 -9.43
CA LEU A 374 -38.16 19.86 -8.50
C LEU A 374 -38.62 20.57 -7.23
N VAL A 375 -39.84 20.21 -6.86
CA VAL A 375 -40.39 20.42 -5.51
C VAL A 375 -40.57 19.02 -4.95
N LEU A 376 -39.64 18.60 -4.12
CA LEU A 376 -39.69 17.32 -3.41
C LEU A 376 -40.10 17.60 -1.95
N GLY A 377 -40.80 16.67 -1.29
CA GLY A 377 -41.15 16.79 0.12
C GLY A 377 -40.00 16.45 1.05
N ASP A 378 -40.20 15.47 1.93
CA ASP A 378 -39.24 15.15 2.98
C ASP A 378 -37.94 14.55 2.43
N LEU A 379 -36.83 15.24 2.71
CA LEU A 379 -35.48 14.80 2.36
C LEU A 379 -34.94 13.79 3.39
N GLY A 380 -34.27 12.76 2.88
CA GLY A 380 -33.51 11.83 3.69
C GLY A 380 -32.35 12.50 4.43
N LYS A 381 -31.84 11.82 5.46
CA LYS A 381 -30.85 12.40 6.37
C LYS A 381 -29.45 12.56 5.77
N ARG A 382 -29.18 11.91 4.64
CA ARG A 382 -27.85 11.72 4.07
C ARG A 382 -27.77 12.21 2.62
N LEU A 383 -26.64 12.85 2.31
CA LEU A 383 -26.18 13.24 0.98
C LEU A 383 -24.81 12.59 0.79
N GLN A 384 -24.58 11.93 -0.34
CA GLN A 384 -23.26 11.40 -0.70
C GLN A 384 -22.92 11.77 -2.14
N PHE A 385 -21.67 12.17 -2.37
CA PHE A 385 -21.13 12.40 -3.71
C PHE A 385 -20.30 11.19 -4.16
N CYS A 386 -20.61 10.63 -5.32
CA CYS A 386 -19.88 9.51 -5.91
C CYS A 386 -19.85 9.64 -7.43
N ASN A 387 -18.65 9.50 -8.03
CA ASN A 387 -18.45 9.47 -9.48
C ASN A 387 -19.15 10.58 -10.29
N GLY A 388 -19.17 11.81 -9.76
CA GLY A 388 -19.77 12.97 -10.46
C GLY A 388 -21.24 13.20 -10.15
N TYR A 389 -21.85 12.36 -9.30
CA TYR A 389 -23.26 12.46 -8.96
C TYR A 389 -23.48 12.61 -7.45
N PHE A 390 -24.50 13.38 -7.09
CA PHE A 390 -25.07 13.45 -5.76
C PHE A 390 -26.17 12.41 -5.60
N PHE A 391 -26.16 11.72 -4.47
CA PHE A 391 -27.16 10.73 -4.10
C PHE A 391 -27.82 11.17 -2.80
N PHE A 392 -29.16 11.14 -2.77
CA PHE A 392 -29.97 11.34 -1.57
C PHE A 392 -31.31 10.62 -1.74
N SER A 393 -32.08 10.52 -0.66
CA SER A 393 -33.43 9.94 -0.71
C SER A 393 -34.50 11.00 -0.50
N SER A 394 -35.66 10.80 -1.12
CA SER A 394 -36.85 11.63 -0.93
C SER A 394 -38.10 10.82 -1.21
N GLU A 395 -39.07 10.81 -0.28
CA GLU A 395 -40.39 10.17 -0.47
C GLU A 395 -40.32 8.73 -1.04
N GLY A 396 -39.38 7.89 -0.57
CA GLY A 396 -39.19 6.51 -1.06
C GLY A 396 -38.43 6.37 -2.38
N HIS A 397 -37.97 7.48 -2.96
CA HIS A 397 -37.13 7.51 -4.15
C HIS A 397 -35.66 7.68 -3.76
N MET A 398 -34.79 6.93 -4.42
CA MET A 398 -33.37 7.28 -4.50
C MET A 398 -33.20 8.27 -5.65
N VAL A 399 -32.69 9.45 -5.35
CA VAL A 399 -32.47 10.53 -6.30
C VAL A 399 -30.99 10.64 -6.60
N THR A 400 -30.65 10.61 -7.89
CA THR A 400 -29.29 10.84 -8.39
C THR A 400 -29.28 12.16 -9.14
N VAL A 401 -28.32 13.04 -8.88
CA VAL A 401 -28.22 14.38 -9.52
C VAL A 401 -26.80 14.61 -10.05
N ASP A 402 -26.66 15.04 -11.29
CA ASP A 402 -25.37 15.43 -11.87
C ASP A 402 -24.91 16.83 -11.41
N LEU A 403 -23.78 17.30 -11.94
CA LEU A 403 -23.23 18.63 -11.62
C LEU A 403 -23.97 19.77 -12.32
N GLU A 404 -24.79 19.48 -13.33
CA GLU A 404 -25.66 20.43 -14.01
C GLU A 404 -27.05 20.56 -13.34
N GLY A 405 -27.37 19.67 -12.39
CA GLY A 405 -28.64 19.63 -11.67
C GLY A 405 -29.68 18.71 -12.29
N ASN A 406 -29.36 17.94 -13.34
CA ASN A 406 -30.30 16.96 -13.90
C ASN A 406 -30.39 15.75 -12.97
N SER A 407 -31.61 15.27 -12.77
CA SER A 407 -31.91 14.19 -11.83
C SER A 407 -32.55 12.97 -12.47
N ASN A 408 -32.21 11.82 -11.90
CA ASN A 408 -32.86 10.53 -12.13
C ASN A 408 -33.42 9.99 -10.82
N PHE A 409 -34.47 9.18 -10.93
CA PHE A 409 -35.17 8.60 -9.80
C PHE A 409 -35.21 7.09 -9.89
N ARG A 410 -35.03 6.45 -8.74
CA ARG A 410 -35.32 5.03 -8.56
C ARG A 410 -36.31 4.86 -7.41
N ASP A 411 -37.53 4.46 -7.76
CA ASP A 411 -38.59 4.14 -6.80
C ASP A 411 -38.34 2.75 -6.16
N PHE A 412 -38.54 2.69 -4.84
CA PHE A 412 -38.48 1.48 -4.03
C PHE A 412 -39.86 0.98 -3.57
N GLY A 413 -40.94 1.73 -3.88
CA GLY A 413 -42.30 1.45 -3.43
C GLY A 413 -42.46 1.46 -1.90
N SER A 414 -41.45 1.98 -1.18
CA SER A 414 -41.38 2.00 0.27
C SER A 414 -40.42 3.09 0.74
N GLU A 415 -40.63 3.61 1.95
CA GLU A 415 -39.80 4.67 2.52
C GLU A 415 -38.35 4.20 2.69
N ILE A 416 -37.41 5.04 2.22
CA ILE A 416 -35.97 4.84 2.38
C ILE A 416 -35.56 5.46 3.72
N ILE A 417 -34.95 4.64 4.58
CA ILE A 417 -34.53 5.01 5.93
C ILE A 417 -33.11 5.59 5.91
N ASP A 418 -32.18 4.89 5.23
CA ASP A 418 -30.78 5.29 5.09
C ASP A 418 -30.15 4.59 3.88
N PHE A 419 -28.98 5.04 3.45
CA PHE A 419 -28.18 4.36 2.43
C PHE A 419 -26.69 4.59 2.64
N SER A 420 -25.85 3.75 2.06
CA SER A 420 -24.41 4.02 2.00
C SER A 420 -23.80 3.50 0.71
N ILE A 421 -22.99 4.34 0.08
CA ILE A 421 -22.18 4.03 -1.09
C ILE A 421 -20.73 3.82 -0.64
N LEU A 422 -20.07 2.78 -1.15
CA LEU A 422 -18.64 2.63 -0.98
C LEU A 422 -17.93 3.66 -1.90
N GLY A 423 -17.12 4.54 -1.31
CA GLY A 423 -16.55 5.72 -1.99
C GLY A 423 -15.77 5.45 -3.29
N ALA A 424 -15.48 6.56 -4.00
CA ALA A 424 -14.84 6.57 -5.32
C ALA A 424 -13.51 5.78 -5.34
N ASN A 425 -13.31 4.98 -6.38
CA ASN A 425 -12.23 4.00 -6.64
C ASN A 425 -12.49 2.55 -6.20
N SER A 426 -13.70 2.20 -5.77
CA SER A 426 -14.10 0.80 -5.60
C SER A 426 -14.63 0.21 -6.91
N ASN A 427 -14.33 -1.05 -7.19
CA ASN A 427 -14.74 -1.72 -8.42
C ASN A 427 -16.28 -1.84 -8.43
N GLY A 428 -16.97 -0.98 -9.18
CA GLY A 428 -18.42 -1.01 -9.36
C GLY A 428 -19.27 -0.27 -8.31
N ASN A 429 -18.68 0.59 -7.45
CA ASN A 429 -19.38 1.45 -6.46
C ASN A 429 -20.61 0.82 -5.80
N PRO A 430 -20.44 -0.25 -5.01
CA PRO A 430 -21.57 -0.91 -4.40
C PRO A 430 -22.28 0.04 -3.43
N MET A 431 -23.61 -0.06 -3.41
CA MET A 431 -24.50 0.74 -2.59
C MET A 431 -25.47 -0.18 -1.86
N VAL A 432 -25.66 0.09 -0.57
CA VAL A 432 -26.70 -0.55 0.22
C VAL A 432 -27.76 0.49 0.59
N VAL A 433 -29.03 0.17 0.34
CA VAL A 433 -30.18 1.00 0.70
C VAL A 433 -31.03 0.25 1.71
N GLN A 434 -31.40 0.93 2.79
CA GLN A 434 -32.32 0.44 3.79
C GLN A 434 -33.70 1.05 3.54
N THR A 435 -34.72 0.20 3.46
CA THR A 435 -36.12 0.61 3.46
C THR A 435 -36.85 -0.03 4.63
N VAL A 436 -38.12 0.35 4.83
CA VAL A 436 -39.00 -0.30 5.82
C VAL A 436 -39.19 -1.81 5.57
N ASN A 437 -38.90 -2.29 4.35
CA ASN A 437 -39.06 -3.69 3.94
C ASN A 437 -37.74 -4.49 3.94
N GLY A 438 -36.63 -3.90 4.39
CA GLY A 438 -35.32 -4.54 4.43
C GLY A 438 -34.27 -3.79 3.63
N PHE A 439 -33.23 -4.50 3.18
CA PHE A 439 -32.07 -3.91 2.53
C PHE A 439 -31.97 -4.35 1.08
N TYR A 440 -31.43 -3.46 0.24
CA TYR A 440 -31.16 -3.72 -1.17
C TYR A 440 -29.71 -3.41 -1.47
N LEU A 441 -29.05 -4.32 -2.18
CA LEU A 441 -27.70 -4.12 -2.70
C LEU A 441 -27.82 -3.70 -4.16
N GLY A 442 -27.02 -2.72 -4.57
CA GLY A 442 -27.00 -2.21 -5.93
C GLY A 442 -25.68 -1.51 -6.25
N THR A 443 -25.67 -0.85 -7.39
CA THR A 443 -24.52 -0.08 -7.89
C THR A 443 -24.91 1.39 -7.99
N ALA A 444 -24.08 2.26 -7.43
CA ALA A 444 -24.21 3.70 -7.61
C ALA A 444 -23.73 4.11 -9.01
N SER A 445 -24.69 4.53 -9.84
CA SER A 445 -24.54 5.03 -11.20
C SER A 445 -25.59 6.12 -11.48
N ASP A 446 -25.51 6.74 -12.66
CA ASP A 446 -26.50 7.70 -13.17
C ASP A 446 -27.92 7.14 -13.18
N GLN A 447 -28.06 5.87 -13.56
CA GLN A 447 -29.26 5.07 -13.37
C GLN A 447 -28.97 3.98 -12.35
N VAL A 448 -29.51 4.16 -11.15
CA VAL A 448 -29.23 3.23 -10.06
C VAL A 448 -29.86 1.86 -10.33
N HIS A 449 -29.04 0.83 -10.29
CA HIS A 449 -29.47 -0.56 -10.46
C HIS A 449 -29.39 -1.32 -9.13
N PHE A 450 -30.48 -2.00 -8.78
CA PHE A 450 -30.58 -2.81 -7.57
C PHE A 450 -30.93 -4.25 -7.90
N HIS A 451 -30.43 -5.17 -7.07
CA HIS A 451 -30.91 -6.54 -7.05
C HIS A 451 -32.38 -6.57 -6.60
N ALA A 452 -33.18 -7.42 -7.24
CA ALA A 452 -34.64 -7.42 -7.06
C ALA A 452 -35.10 -7.92 -5.67
N THR A 453 -34.25 -8.63 -4.94
CA THR A 453 -34.63 -9.28 -3.68
C THR A 453 -34.08 -8.52 -2.48
N ALA A 454 -34.96 -8.12 -1.57
CA ALA A 454 -34.58 -7.54 -0.29
C ALA A 454 -33.90 -8.61 0.59
N PHE A 455 -32.90 -8.19 1.36
CA PHE A 455 -32.24 -9.02 2.38
C PHE A 455 -32.40 -8.40 3.77
N ALA A 456 -32.20 -9.21 4.82
CA ALA A 456 -32.32 -8.77 6.21
C ALA A 456 -33.65 -8.04 6.54
N VAL A 457 -34.78 -8.59 6.07
CA VAL A 457 -36.16 -8.03 6.09
C VAL A 457 -36.73 -7.71 7.49
N HIS A 458 -36.01 -8.01 8.57
CA HIS A 458 -36.41 -7.70 9.96
C HIS A 458 -35.25 -7.15 10.81
N PHE A 459 -34.28 -6.51 10.15
CA PHE A 459 -33.18 -5.87 10.83
C PHE A 459 -33.33 -4.36 10.71
N ASN A 460 -33.25 -3.63 11.81
CA ASN A 460 -33.24 -2.17 11.78
C ASN A 460 -31.82 -1.70 12.06
N ALA A 461 -31.12 -1.28 11.01
CA ALA A 461 -29.81 -0.66 11.16
C ALA A 461 -29.99 0.84 11.40
N HIS A 462 -29.22 1.39 12.34
CA HIS A 462 -29.04 2.84 12.44
C HIS A 462 -27.78 3.30 11.69
N GLN A 463 -26.95 2.37 11.22
CA GLN A 463 -25.77 2.66 10.42
C GLN A 463 -25.43 1.49 9.48
N ILE A 464 -25.00 1.83 8.26
CA ILE A 464 -24.38 0.90 7.30
C ILE A 464 -22.88 1.24 7.26
N SER A 465 -22.01 0.28 7.61
CA SER A 465 -20.57 0.49 7.65
C SER A 465 -19.82 -0.43 6.68
N TRP A 466 -19.03 0.16 5.78
CA TRP A 466 -18.17 -0.58 4.87
C TRP A 466 -16.88 -1.03 5.57
N LEU A 467 -16.60 -2.33 5.56
CA LEU A 467 -15.40 -2.91 6.17
C LEU A 467 -14.27 -3.06 5.14
N ASN A 468 -14.62 -3.39 3.90
CA ASN A 468 -13.74 -3.41 2.74
C ASN A 468 -14.57 -3.43 1.44
N ALA A 469 -13.92 -3.66 0.29
CA ALA A 469 -14.58 -3.65 -1.02
C ALA A 469 -15.65 -4.73 -1.21
N SER A 470 -15.60 -5.81 -0.43
CA SER A 470 -16.55 -6.93 -0.52
C SER A 470 -17.29 -7.21 0.78
N HIS A 471 -17.09 -6.43 1.84
CA HIS A 471 -17.74 -6.64 3.13
C HIS A 471 -18.30 -5.36 3.70
N PHE A 472 -19.53 -5.45 4.23
CA PHE A 472 -20.18 -4.39 4.96
C PHE A 472 -20.90 -4.95 6.19
N ALA A 473 -21.12 -4.08 7.18
CA ALA A 473 -21.86 -4.38 8.38
C ALA A 473 -23.15 -3.55 8.41
N LEU A 474 -24.26 -4.22 8.67
CA LEU A 474 -25.50 -3.59 9.10
C LEU A 474 -25.44 -3.49 10.63
N VAL A 475 -25.47 -2.26 11.15
CA VAL A 475 -25.29 -1.98 12.58
C VAL A 475 -26.62 -1.56 13.18
N GLY A 476 -27.18 -2.40 14.04
CA GLY A 476 -28.33 -2.09 14.88
C GLY A 476 -27.89 -1.68 16.28
N GLU A 477 -28.83 -1.41 17.18
CA GLU A 477 -28.51 -0.82 18.48
C GLU A 477 -27.52 -1.65 19.31
N LYS A 478 -27.75 -2.96 19.46
CA LYS A 478 -26.89 -3.86 20.27
C LYS A 478 -26.43 -5.10 19.52
N GLU A 479 -26.59 -5.11 18.21
CA GLU A 479 -26.14 -6.19 17.35
C GLU A 479 -25.75 -5.66 15.98
N LEU A 480 -24.83 -6.37 15.33
CA LEU A 480 -24.48 -6.11 13.94
C LEU A 480 -24.44 -7.41 13.15
N ARG A 481 -24.74 -7.30 11.86
CA ARG A 481 -24.68 -8.41 10.90
C ARG A 481 -23.69 -8.05 9.80
N VAL A 482 -22.69 -8.89 9.59
CA VAL A 482 -21.67 -8.72 8.55
C VAL A 482 -22.07 -9.51 7.32
N PHE A 483 -22.01 -8.85 6.17
CA PHE A 483 -22.31 -9.41 4.87
C PHE A 483 -21.07 -9.37 3.99
N LYS A 484 -20.90 -10.42 3.19
CA LYS A 484 -19.95 -10.52 2.09
C LYS A 484 -20.71 -10.42 0.78
N ILE A 485 -20.21 -9.62 -0.16
CA ILE A 485 -20.70 -9.56 -1.54
C ILE A 485 -20.02 -10.71 -2.29
N ASP A 486 -20.80 -11.67 -2.76
CA ASP A 486 -20.30 -12.80 -3.54
C ASP A 486 -20.03 -12.43 -5.01
N ASN A 487 -19.56 -13.41 -5.80
CA ASN A 487 -19.24 -13.20 -7.20
C ASN A 487 -20.47 -12.85 -8.08
N ASP A 488 -21.68 -13.19 -7.62
CA ASP A 488 -22.95 -12.90 -8.28
C ASP A 488 -23.56 -11.56 -7.81
N GLN A 489 -22.75 -10.74 -7.09
CA GLN A 489 -23.16 -9.47 -6.48
C GLN A 489 -24.30 -9.64 -5.47
N ARG A 490 -24.37 -10.78 -4.78
CA ARG A 490 -25.39 -11.03 -3.74
C ARG A 490 -24.79 -10.85 -2.34
N PRO A 491 -25.55 -10.25 -1.42
CA PRO A 491 -25.14 -10.14 -0.03
C PRO A 491 -25.37 -11.47 0.70
N VAL A 492 -24.30 -12.08 1.20
CA VAL A 492 -24.32 -13.29 2.02
C VAL A 492 -23.94 -12.94 3.45
N GLN A 493 -24.81 -13.21 4.43
CA GLN A 493 -24.47 -12.99 5.83
C GLN A 493 -23.39 -13.98 6.26
N VAL A 494 -22.22 -13.46 6.68
CA VAL A 494 -21.09 -14.27 7.14
C VAL A 494 -20.95 -14.25 8.65
N LYS A 495 -21.47 -13.22 9.33
CA LYS A 495 -21.33 -13.11 10.78
C LYS A 495 -22.45 -12.33 11.45
N HIS A 496 -22.75 -12.70 12.68
CA HIS A 496 -23.64 -11.98 13.60
C HIS A 496 -22.89 -11.77 14.91
N ILE A 497 -22.88 -10.53 15.41
CA ILE A 497 -22.17 -10.15 16.63
C ILE A 497 -23.11 -9.34 17.50
N ALA A 498 -23.27 -9.77 18.76
CA ALA A 498 -23.96 -9.00 19.79
C ALA A 498 -22.97 -8.14 20.58
N ALA A 499 -23.37 -6.91 20.88
CA ALA A 499 -22.65 -5.97 21.73
C ALA A 499 -23.29 -5.91 23.13
N ARG A 500 -22.55 -5.43 24.13
CA ARG A 500 -23.07 -5.32 25.50
C ARG A 500 -23.93 -4.09 25.70
N SER A 501 -23.62 -3.03 24.96
CA SER A 501 -24.30 -1.74 24.98
C SER A 501 -24.49 -1.21 23.55
N LYS A 502 -24.95 0.03 23.43
CA LYS A 502 -25.28 0.63 22.13
C LYS A 502 -24.02 0.72 21.26
N ILE A 503 -24.07 0.19 20.04
CA ILE A 503 -22.99 0.31 19.06
C ILE A 503 -23.04 1.70 18.43
N ILE A 504 -21.93 2.42 18.50
CA ILE A 504 -21.83 3.80 17.98
C ILE A 504 -21.08 3.89 16.66
N ALA A 505 -20.24 2.89 16.39
CA ALA A 505 -19.49 2.77 15.15
C ALA A 505 -18.92 1.37 15.00
N VAL A 506 -18.76 0.96 13.75
CA VAL A 506 -17.97 -0.22 13.38
C VAL A 506 -16.93 0.24 12.38
N LEU A 507 -15.65 0.11 12.69
CA LEU A 507 -14.55 0.59 11.86
C LEU A 507 -13.65 -0.57 11.42
N PRO A 508 -13.15 -0.59 10.18
CA PRO A 508 -12.12 -1.55 9.79
C PRO A 508 -10.82 -1.25 10.54
N THR A 509 -10.06 -2.29 10.86
CA THR A 509 -8.76 -2.17 11.53
C THR A 509 -7.60 -2.33 10.54
N VAL A 510 -6.37 -2.24 11.06
CA VAL A 510 -5.17 -2.58 10.29
C VAL A 510 -5.05 -4.07 9.98
N ILE A 511 -5.72 -4.95 10.73
CA ILE A 511 -5.74 -6.39 10.46
C ILE A 511 -6.76 -6.66 9.36
N PHE A 512 -6.32 -7.36 8.31
CA PHE A 512 -7.20 -7.76 7.22
C PHE A 512 -8.35 -8.62 7.75
N ASN A 513 -9.57 -8.34 7.28
CA ASN A 513 -10.79 -8.97 7.77
C ASN A 513 -11.03 -8.83 9.28
N GLU A 514 -10.53 -7.79 9.94
CA GLU A 514 -10.91 -7.48 11.33
C GLU A 514 -11.59 -6.10 11.41
N CYS A 515 -12.66 -6.03 12.17
CA CYS A 515 -13.34 -4.78 12.52
C CYS A 515 -13.28 -4.54 14.03
N ALA A 516 -13.28 -3.27 14.40
CA ALA A 516 -13.44 -2.80 15.76
C ALA A 516 -14.86 -2.28 15.94
N ILE A 517 -15.55 -2.77 16.96
CA ILE A 517 -16.87 -2.32 17.37
C ILE A 517 -16.68 -1.35 18.53
N PHE A 518 -17.18 -0.13 18.36
CA PHE A 518 -17.17 0.90 19.38
C PHE A 518 -18.54 0.92 20.06
N GLU A 519 -18.53 0.88 21.38
CA GLU A 519 -19.73 0.92 22.21
C GLU A 519 -19.85 2.25 22.96
N GLU A 520 -21.09 2.71 23.22
CA GLU A 520 -21.38 3.99 23.89
C GLU A 520 -20.74 4.09 25.29
N THR A 521 -20.49 2.95 25.95
CA THR A 521 -19.82 2.87 27.25
C THR A 521 -18.29 2.95 27.17
N GLY A 522 -17.73 3.07 25.96
CA GLY A 522 -16.29 3.14 25.72
C GLY A 522 -15.59 1.80 25.59
N GLU A 523 -16.32 0.68 25.56
CA GLU A 523 -15.74 -0.63 25.24
C GLU A 523 -15.43 -0.72 23.73
N ILE A 524 -14.24 -1.22 23.40
CA ILE A 524 -13.86 -1.52 22.01
C ILE A 524 -13.58 -3.01 21.91
N SER A 525 -14.35 -3.71 21.09
CA SER A 525 -14.16 -5.15 20.83
C SER A 525 -13.72 -5.40 19.40
N PHE A 526 -12.84 -6.39 19.22
CA PHE A 526 -12.20 -6.71 17.95
C PHE A 526 -12.69 -8.05 17.42
N HIS A 527 -13.20 -8.06 16.19
CA HIS A 527 -13.82 -9.24 15.59
C HIS A 527 -13.28 -9.50 14.19
N ASN A 528 -12.79 -10.71 13.98
CA ASN A 528 -12.47 -11.20 12.64
C ASN A 528 -13.77 -11.53 11.89
N HIS A 529 -13.90 -11.09 10.64
CA HIS A 529 -15.03 -11.31 9.76
C HIS A 529 -14.63 -11.99 8.44
N GLY A 530 -13.42 -12.58 8.40
CA GLY A 530 -13.00 -13.47 7.32
C GLY A 530 -13.74 -14.80 7.39
N ASP A 531 -13.80 -15.47 6.24
CA ASP A 531 -14.44 -16.78 6.06
C ASP A 531 -13.96 -17.83 7.09
#